data_AF-A0A4R6C045-F1
#
_entry.id   AF-A0A4R6C045-F1
#
_cell.length_a   1.000
_cell.length_b   1.000
_cell.length_c   1.000
_cell.angle_alpha   90.00
_cell.angle_beta   90.00
_cell.angle_gamma   90.00
#
_symmetry.space_group_name_H-M   'P 1'
#
loop_
_entity.id
_entity.type
_entity.pdbx_description
1 polymer ?
#
loop_
_entity_poly.entity_id
_entity_poly.type
_entity_poly.pdbx_seq_one_letter_code
_entity_poly.pdbx_strand_id
1 'polypeptide(L)' 'MINKKIERYLENHYQQYLGKQHKMKVTHVVDRGHYYQFHLWKDDVLVIGETVWKNDLVRKID' A
#
# COMPACT_ATOMS: atom_id res chain seq x y z
N MET A 1 0.04 -8.98 -9.71
CA MET A 1 -0.79 -9.21 -8.49
C MET A 1 -1.06 -7.87 -7.83
N ILE A 2 -2.27 -7.64 -7.33
CA ILE A 2 -2.68 -6.33 -6.78
C ILE A 2 -1.83 -5.90 -5.58
N ASN A 3 -1.41 -6.86 -4.75
CA ASN A 3 -0.54 -6.64 -3.58
C ASN A 3 0.73 -5.87 -3.94
N LYS A 4 1.48 -6.33 -4.96
CA LYS A 4 2.73 -5.66 -5.40
C LYS A 4 2.52 -4.22 -5.85
N LYS A 5 1.35 -3.89 -6.42
CA LYS A 5 1.01 -2.52 -6.83
C LYS A 5 0.74 -1.63 -5.61
N ILE A 6 -0.01 -2.15 -4.64
CA ILE A 6 -0.29 -1.47 -3.37
C ILE A 6 1.01 -1.25 -2.59
N GLU A 7 1.85 -2.29 -2.47
CA GLU A 7 3.17 -2.22 -1.82
C GLU A 7 4.00 -1.11 -2.44
N ARG A 8 4.25 -1.15 -3.76
CA ARG A 8 5.04 -0.12 -4.46
C ARG A 8 4.46 1.29 -4.28
N TYR A 9 3.13 1.43 -4.32
CA TYR A 9 2.48 2.71 -4.07
C TYR A 9 2.78 3.23 -2.66
N LEU A 10 2.66 2.39 -1.64
CA LEU A 10 2.91 2.75 -0.24
C LEU A 10 4.39 3.05 0.00
N GLU A 11 5.30 2.26 -0.55
CA GLU A 11 6.74 2.51 -0.45
C GLU A 11 7.10 3.89 -1.01
N ASN A 12 6.59 4.21 -2.21
CA ASN A 12 6.80 5.53 -2.83
C ASN A 12 6.12 6.66 -2.03
N HIS A 13 4.88 6.43 -1.56
CA HIS A 13 4.13 7.40 -0.77
C HIS A 13 4.91 7.76 0.51
N TYR A 14 5.34 6.75 1.28
CA TYR A 14 6.04 6.97 2.55
C TYR A 14 7.50 7.40 2.38
N GLN A 15 8.17 7.05 1.29
CA GLN A 15 9.52 7.55 1.00
C GLN A 15 9.56 9.08 0.96
N GLN A 16 8.51 9.71 0.40
CA GLN A 16 8.41 11.17 0.32
C GLN A 16 8.32 11.83 1.71
N TYR A 17 7.74 11.14 2.69
CA TYR A 17 7.58 11.66 4.05
C TYR A 17 8.72 11.30 5.00
N LEU A 18 9.31 10.12 4.84
CA LEU A 18 10.30 9.57 5.78
C LEU A 18 11.75 9.79 5.33
N GLY A 19 11.97 10.23 4.08
CA GLY A 19 13.31 10.43 3.52
C GLY A 19 14.12 9.14 3.30
N LYS A 20 13.49 7.97 3.51
CA LYS A 20 14.08 6.65 3.30
C LYS A 20 13.05 5.67 2.75
N GLN A 21 13.51 4.73 1.93
CA GLN A 21 12.65 3.68 1.38
C GLN A 21 12.46 2.59 2.43
N HIS A 22 11.20 2.38 2.84
CA HIS A 22 10.80 1.26 3.69
C HIS A 22 10.17 0.18 2.83
N LYS A 23 10.54 -1.08 3.05
CA LYS A 23 9.85 -2.20 2.42
C LYS A 23 8.48 -2.38 3.06
N MET A 24 7.45 -2.41 2.25
CA MET A 24 6.07 -2.63 2.69
C MET A 24 5.62 -4.02 2.26
N LYS A 25 4.90 -4.73 3.14
CA LYS A 25 4.31 -6.03 2.79
C LYS A 25 2.83 -6.01 3.12
N VAL A 26 1.99 -6.29 2.12
CA VAL A 26 0.53 -6.29 2.30
C VAL A 26 -0.03 -7.71 2.29
N THR A 27 -0.98 -7.96 3.18
CA THR A 27 -1.68 -9.24 3.33
C THR A 27 -3.18 -9.01 3.45
N HIS A 28 -3.99 -10.05 3.26
CA HIS A 28 -5.46 -9.98 3.39
C HIS A 28 -6.12 -8.86 2.58
N VAL A 29 -5.80 -8.76 1.28
CA VAL A 29 -6.38 -7.72 0.42
C VAL A 29 -7.84 -8.04 0.09
N VAL A 30 -8.73 -7.08 0.36
CA VAL A 30 -10.16 -7.14 0.05
C VAL A 30 -10.53 -5.98 -0.88
N ASP A 31 -11.17 -6.29 -2.02
CA ASP A 31 -11.72 -5.28 -2.92
C ASP A 31 -13.08 -4.79 -2.40
N ARG A 32 -13.24 -3.48 -2.23
CA ARG A 32 -14.47 -2.81 -1.78
C ARG A 32 -15.11 -1.96 -2.90
N GLY A 33 -14.81 -2.26 -4.15
CA GLY A 33 -15.30 -1.53 -5.32
C GLY A 33 -14.45 -0.32 -5.65
N HIS A 34 -14.39 0.68 -4.76
CA HIS A 34 -13.66 1.94 -5.00
C HIS A 34 -12.25 1.99 -4.37
N TYR A 35 -11.99 1.15 -3.39
CA TYR A 35 -10.70 1.05 -2.69
C TYR A 35 -10.38 -0.40 -2.35
N TYR A 36 -9.12 -0.65 -2.04
CA TYR A 36 -8.66 -1.90 -1.44
C TYR A 36 -8.45 -1.71 0.05
N GLN A 37 -8.92 -2.66 0.85
CA GLN A 37 -8.63 -2.76 2.27
C GLN A 37 -7.62 -3.89 2.48
N PHE A 38 -6.62 -3.70 3.35
CA PHE A 38 -5.57 -4.69 3.57
C PHE A 38 -4.93 -4.56 4.96
N HIS A 39 -4.14 -5.57 5.31
CA HIS A 39 -3.23 -5.53 6.45
C HIS A 39 -1.82 -5.18 5.97
N LEU A 40 -1.17 -4.24 6.65
CA LEU A 40 0.16 -3.75 6.31
C LEU A 40 1.17 -4.19 7.37
N TRP A 41 2.29 -4.77 6.95
CA TRP A 41 3.42 -5.03 7.83
C TRP A 41 4.47 -3.93 7.68
N LYS A 42 4.90 -3.37 8.81
CA LYS A 42 6.03 -2.44 8.91
C LYS A 42 6.94 -2.88 10.06
N ASP A 43 8.20 -3.15 9.75
CA ASP A 43 9.21 -3.56 10.75
C ASP A 43 8.70 -4.73 11.65
N ASP A 44 8.11 -5.75 11.04
CA ASP A 44 7.50 -6.92 11.70
C ASP A 44 6.29 -6.64 12.61
N VAL A 45 5.75 -5.42 12.57
CA VAL A 45 4.49 -5.05 13.23
C VAL A 45 3.35 -5.06 12.21
N LEU A 46 2.27 -5.78 12.54
CA LEU A 46 1.03 -5.79 11.77
C LEU A 46 0.20 -4.54 12.09
N VAL A 47 0.07 -3.64 11.12
CA VAL A 47 -0.89 -2.54 11.12
C VAL A 47 -2.14 -2.99 10.39
N ILE A 48 -3.24 -3.11 11.13
CA ILE A 48 -4.52 -3.60 10.63
C ILE A 48 -5.35 -2.44 10.08
N GLY A 49 -5.91 -2.60 8.88
CA GLY A 49 -7.01 -1.75 8.41
C GLY A 49 -6.60 -0.57 7.53
N GLU A 50 -5.48 -0.67 6.81
CA GLU A 50 -5.09 0.33 5.83
C GLU A 50 -5.94 0.23 4.55
N THR A 51 -6.09 1.36 3.85
CA THR A 51 -6.85 1.42 2.59
C THR A 51 -6.11 2.21 1.52
N VAL A 52 -6.25 1.79 0.26
CA VAL A 52 -5.76 2.53 -0.91
C VAL A 52 -6.86 2.65 -1.95
N TRP A 53 -7.12 3.87 -2.40
CA TRP A 53 -8.09 4.13 -3.47
C TRP A 53 -7.57 3.65 -4.82
N LYS A 54 -8.45 3.09 -5.65
CA LYS A 54 -8.06 2.58 -6.98
C LYS A 54 -7.49 3.69 -7.88
N ASN A 55 -8.00 4.91 -7.76
CA ASN A 55 -7.54 6.05 -8.56
C ASN A 55 -6.09 6.45 -8.23
N ASP A 56 -5.65 6.24 -6.99
CA ASP A 56 -4.28 6.55 -6.57
C ASP A 56 -3.26 5.56 -7.13
N LEU A 57 -3.70 4.32 -7.39
CA LEU A 57 -2.89 3.29 -8.04
C LEU A 57 -2.73 3.53 -9.55
N VAL A 58 -3.69 4.21 -10.19
CA VAL A 58 -3.66 4.46 -11.64
C VAL A 58 -2.84 5.71 -11.97
N ARG A 59 -2.96 6.77 -11.17
CA ARG A 59 -2.35 8.08 -11.48
C ARG A 59 -0.82 8.18 -11.28
N LYS A 60 -0.18 7.22 -10.60
CA LYS A 60 1.26 7.29 -10.23
C LYS A 60 2.15 6.23 -10.89
N ILE A 61 1.63 5.45 -11.85
CA ILE A 61 2.38 4.36 -12.51
C ILE A 61 2.79 4.70 -13.97
N ASP A 62 2.42 5.87 -14.48
CA ASP A 62 2.98 6.44 -15.72
C ASP A 62 4.14 7.40 -15.42
#